data_AF-A0A378H4J0-F1
#
_entry.id   AF-A0A378H4J0-F1
#
_cell.length_a   1.000
_cell.length_b   1.000
_cell.length_c   1.000
_cell.angle_alpha   90.00
_cell.angle_beta   90.00
_cell.angle_gamma   90.00
#
_symmetry.space_group_name_H-M   'P 1'
#
loop_
_entity.id
_entity.type
_entity.pdbx_description
1 polymer ?
#
loop_
_entity_poly.entity_id
_entity_poly.type
_entity_poly.pdbx_seq_one_letter_code
_entity_poly.pdbx_strand_id
1 'polypeptide(L)'
;MIVINKICQVIDGEYVCDIDISVEEWKALLMNEKVFDSKSIEALKKWYVEPNHSCTCFDIGKKYEQHSMSANGVINGLGGRVQKELGRFEVKGIGNIAPGTKFITVMKSKETGEKPKRYLWTIRDELVQAIKELDFFGSEEITTNEYYSDDELINAMEANNTFDVAQTFEYTGGAKPKKHATEVKNGVSYPRSKGVSKNALNKAGYRCEVDGEHPTFRRRNSPLNYTEPHHIVPMSRQDDFNTSLDVEENIISLCCNCHKQIHLGQGYEEMLEKIYNERKELLKQVAIDISLEDLIRYYKGQNR
;
A
#
# COMPACT_ATOMS: atom_id res chain seq x y z
N MET A 1 -18.12 35.94 -4.52
CA MET A 1 -16.73 35.60 -4.88
C MET A 1 -16.58 35.69 -6.39
N ILE A 2 -15.42 36.11 -6.88
CA ILE A 2 -15.09 36.04 -8.31
C ILE A 2 -14.68 34.59 -8.58
N VAL A 3 -15.37 33.91 -9.49
CA VAL A 3 -15.04 32.54 -9.91
C VAL A 3 -13.98 32.61 -11.02
N ILE A 4 -12.81 32.05 -10.76
CA ILE A 4 -11.70 32.02 -11.71
C ILE A 4 -11.83 30.80 -12.63
N ASN A 5 -11.67 30.99 -13.93
CA ASN A 5 -11.61 29.86 -14.87
C ASN A 5 -10.19 29.26 -14.87
N LYS A 6 -10.04 28.04 -14.38
CA LYS A 6 -8.80 27.27 -14.48
C LYS A 6 -8.83 26.47 -15.78
N ILE A 7 -7.92 26.77 -16.69
CA ILE A 7 -7.87 26.11 -18.00
C ILE A 7 -7.26 24.72 -17.86
N CYS A 8 -7.96 23.72 -18.38
CA CYS A 8 -7.48 22.35 -18.48
C CYS A 8 -7.18 22.05 -19.96
N GLN A 9 -6.00 21.52 -20.23
CA GLN A 9 -5.55 21.16 -21.58
C GLN A 9 -4.79 19.84 -21.55
N VAL A 10 -4.67 19.19 -22.72
CA VAL A 10 -3.84 17.99 -22.86
C VAL A 10 -2.52 18.36 -23.51
N ILE A 11 -1.41 18.17 -22.81
CA ILE A 11 -0.04 18.35 -23.32
C ILE A 11 0.68 17.00 -23.22
N ASP A 12 1.21 16.49 -24.33
CA ASP A 12 1.94 15.22 -24.39
C ASP A 12 1.19 14.04 -23.72
N GLY A 13 -0.13 13.99 -23.93
CA GLY A 13 -1.02 12.97 -23.37
C GLY A 13 -1.40 13.18 -21.90
N GLU A 14 -0.92 14.25 -21.26
CA GLU A 14 -1.19 14.58 -19.85
C GLU A 14 -2.23 15.70 -19.72
N TYR A 15 -3.22 15.51 -18.85
CA TYR A 15 -4.16 16.56 -18.49
C TYR A 15 -3.49 17.54 -17.53
N VAL A 16 -3.26 18.76 -18.00
CA VAL A 16 -2.61 19.84 -17.24
C VAL A 16 -3.65 20.89 -16.87
N CYS A 17 -3.82 21.11 -15.56
CA CYS A 17 -4.69 22.15 -15.00
C CYS A 17 -4.15 22.57 -13.63
N ASP A 18 -4.01 23.88 -13.43
CA ASP A 18 -3.54 24.49 -12.19
C ASP A 18 -4.65 24.48 -11.13
N ILE A 19 -4.68 23.43 -10.31
CA ILE A 19 -5.63 23.27 -9.21
C ILE A 19 -4.89 23.54 -7.90
N ASP A 20 -5.33 24.59 -7.22
CA ASP A 20 -4.77 25.11 -5.98
C ASP A 20 -5.72 24.81 -4.83
N ILE A 21 -5.74 23.56 -4.35
CA ILE A 21 -6.45 23.15 -3.14
C ILE A 21 -5.42 22.64 -2.14
N SER A 22 -5.31 23.30 -1.00
CA SER A 22 -4.37 22.93 0.05
C SER A 22 -4.80 21.68 0.82
N VAL A 23 -3.86 21.08 1.55
CA VAL A 23 -4.12 19.92 2.42
C VAL A 23 -5.23 20.22 3.44
N GLU A 24 -5.20 21.38 4.10
CA GLU A 24 -6.22 21.78 5.09
C GLU A 24 -7.62 21.95 4.45
N GLU A 25 -7.68 22.45 3.22
CA GLU A 25 -8.94 22.54 2.49
C GLU A 25 -9.45 21.16 2.10
N TRP A 26 -8.57 20.25 1.68
CA TRP A 26 -8.95 18.85 1.44
C TRP A 26 -9.47 18.18 2.70
N LYS A 27 -8.86 18.41 3.87
CA LYS A 27 -9.38 17.89 5.14
C LYS A 27 -10.79 18.38 5.42
N ALA A 28 -11.03 19.69 5.26
CA ALA A 28 -12.37 20.26 5.44
C ALA A 28 -13.39 19.68 4.45
N LEU A 29 -13.00 19.44 3.20
CA LEU A 29 -13.84 18.84 2.17
C LEU A 29 -14.14 17.36 2.46
N LEU A 30 -13.15 16.58 2.90
CA LEU A 30 -13.30 15.16 3.26
C LEU A 30 -14.31 14.96 4.40
N MET A 31 -14.35 15.89 5.36
CA MET A 31 -15.31 15.88 6.46
C MET A 31 -16.72 16.39 6.08
N ASN A 32 -16.90 16.86 4.85
CA ASN A 32 -18.19 17.35 4.36
C ASN A 32 -18.91 16.28 3.53
N GLU A 33 -19.87 15.58 4.15
CA GLU A 33 -20.65 14.50 3.52
C GLU A 33 -21.45 14.95 2.27
N LYS A 34 -21.71 16.26 2.12
CA LYS A 34 -22.36 16.80 0.91
C LYS A 34 -21.40 16.84 -0.28
N VAL A 35 -20.09 16.87 -0.03
CA VAL A 35 -19.04 16.83 -1.06
C VAL A 35 -18.57 15.41 -1.27
N PHE A 36 -18.14 14.74 -0.20
CA PHE A 36 -17.69 13.35 -0.19
C PHE A 36 -18.82 12.44 0.30
N ASP A 37 -19.71 12.08 -0.63
CA ASP A 37 -20.74 11.07 -0.37
C ASP A 37 -20.12 9.65 -0.32
N SER A 38 -20.89 8.68 0.22
CA SER A 38 -20.44 7.30 0.37
C SER A 38 -19.95 6.65 -0.92
N LYS A 39 -20.60 6.94 -2.06
CA LYS A 39 -20.20 6.42 -3.38
C LYS A 39 -18.84 6.97 -3.82
N SER A 40 -18.58 8.24 -3.52
CA SER A 40 -17.35 8.92 -3.90
C SER A 40 -16.19 8.50 -3.02
N ILE A 41 -16.45 8.28 -1.74
CA ILE A 41 -15.50 7.68 -0.79
C ILE A 41 -15.14 6.26 -1.26
N GLU A 42 -16.12 5.41 -1.57
CA GLU A 42 -15.89 4.04 -2.07
C GLU A 42 -15.11 4.05 -3.39
N ALA A 43 -15.46 4.95 -4.31
CA ALA A 43 -14.75 5.09 -5.58
C ALA A 43 -13.30 5.56 -5.36
N LEU A 44 -13.07 6.59 -4.55
CA LEU A 44 -11.74 7.12 -4.29
C LEU A 44 -10.84 6.07 -3.61
N LYS A 45 -11.39 5.28 -2.68
CA LYS A 45 -10.68 4.19 -2.00
C LYS A 45 -10.08 3.18 -2.99
N LYS A 46 -10.76 2.91 -4.12
CA LYS A 46 -10.26 2.00 -5.16
C LYS A 46 -8.95 2.44 -5.79
N TRP A 47 -8.72 3.75 -5.96
CA TRP A 47 -7.42 4.26 -6.41
C TRP A 47 -6.44 4.41 -5.26
N TYR A 48 -6.95 4.76 -4.08
CA TYR A 48 -6.11 5.00 -2.92
C TYR A 48 -5.29 3.76 -2.54
N VAL A 49 -5.86 2.56 -2.63
CA VAL A 49 -5.15 1.30 -2.30
C VAL A 49 -4.23 0.78 -3.41
N GLU A 50 -4.19 1.44 -4.57
CA GLU A 50 -3.32 1.00 -5.67
C GLU A 50 -1.91 1.53 -5.48
N PRO A 51 -0.89 0.83 -6.00
CA PRO A 51 0.48 1.33 -6.01
C PRO A 51 0.51 2.75 -6.58
N ASN A 52 1.12 3.65 -5.81
CA ASN A 52 1.21 5.07 -6.12
C ASN A 52 -0.11 5.86 -6.15
N HIS A 53 -1.16 5.34 -5.52
CA HIS A 53 -2.51 5.91 -5.57
C HIS A 53 -3.00 6.11 -7.02
N SER A 54 -2.58 5.19 -7.90
CA SER A 54 -2.58 5.38 -9.35
C SER A 54 -2.96 4.11 -10.09
N CYS A 55 -3.99 4.17 -10.94
CA CYS A 55 -4.44 3.02 -11.73
C CYS A 55 -5.31 3.48 -12.92
N THR A 56 -5.48 2.62 -13.92
CA THR A 56 -6.39 2.92 -15.04
C THR A 56 -7.84 2.57 -14.66
N CYS A 57 -8.82 3.31 -15.16
CA CYS A 57 -10.23 2.96 -14.97
C CYS A 57 -10.58 1.54 -15.48
N PHE A 58 -9.84 1.06 -16.49
CA PHE A 58 -10.01 -0.29 -17.01
C PHE A 58 -9.59 -1.34 -15.98
N ASP A 59 -8.41 -1.20 -15.38
CA ASP A 59 -7.88 -2.17 -14.44
C ASP A 59 -8.65 -2.15 -13.12
N ILE A 60 -9.07 -0.97 -12.65
CA ILE A 60 -10.04 -0.84 -11.54
C ILE A 60 -11.36 -1.55 -11.88
N GLY A 61 -11.94 -1.29 -13.05
CA GLY A 61 -13.17 -1.96 -13.47
C GLY A 61 -13.04 -3.48 -13.47
N LYS A 62 -11.92 -4.00 -14.01
CA LYS A 62 -11.62 -5.43 -14.00
C LYS A 62 -11.46 -5.99 -12.58
N LYS A 63 -10.75 -5.28 -11.69
CA LYS A 63 -10.46 -5.71 -10.31
C LYS A 63 -11.72 -5.83 -9.45
N TYR A 64 -12.68 -4.92 -9.66
CA TYR A 64 -13.91 -4.85 -8.85
C TYR A 64 -15.16 -5.36 -9.59
N GLU A 65 -15.00 -6.07 -10.71
CA GLU A 65 -16.09 -6.59 -11.54
C GLU A 65 -17.12 -5.51 -11.96
N GLN A 66 -16.61 -4.31 -12.22
CA GLN A 66 -17.40 -3.12 -12.59
C GLN A 66 -17.04 -2.65 -14.00
N HIS A 67 -18.01 -2.01 -14.66
CA HIS A 67 -17.72 -1.36 -15.93
C HIS A 67 -16.73 -0.21 -15.73
N SER A 68 -15.71 -0.09 -16.57
CA SER A 68 -14.63 0.92 -16.42
C SER A 68 -15.13 2.37 -16.31
N MET A 69 -16.29 2.67 -16.89
CA MET A 69 -16.92 4.00 -16.85
C MET A 69 -17.67 4.31 -15.55
N SER A 70 -17.95 3.32 -14.68
CA SER A 70 -18.73 3.55 -13.45
C SER A 70 -18.02 4.53 -12.52
N ALA A 71 -16.72 4.32 -12.33
CA ALA A 71 -15.92 5.11 -11.42
C ALA A 71 -15.54 6.49 -12.00
N ASN A 72 -15.42 6.61 -13.34
CA ASN A 72 -15.22 7.90 -14.02
C ASN A 72 -16.36 8.89 -13.69
N GLY A 73 -17.62 8.47 -13.87
CA GLY A 73 -18.77 9.32 -13.58
C GLY A 73 -18.82 9.80 -12.12
N VAL A 74 -18.48 8.91 -11.19
CA VAL A 74 -18.43 9.23 -9.75
C VAL A 74 -17.35 10.26 -9.43
N ILE A 75 -16.11 10.04 -9.87
CA ILE A 75 -14.99 10.97 -9.62
C ILE A 75 -15.24 12.32 -10.32
N ASN A 76 -15.80 12.31 -11.53
CA ASN A 76 -16.16 13.55 -12.23
C ASN A 76 -17.24 14.34 -11.47
N GLY A 77 -18.25 13.65 -10.92
CA GLY A 77 -19.27 14.24 -10.06
C GLY A 77 -18.68 14.83 -8.77
N LEU A 78 -17.77 14.08 -8.11
CA LEU A 78 -17.03 14.54 -6.94
C LEU A 78 -16.26 15.83 -7.23
N GLY A 79 -15.51 15.89 -8.34
CA GLY A 79 -14.79 17.11 -8.73
C GLY A 79 -15.71 18.32 -8.94
N GLY A 80 -16.93 18.10 -9.44
CA GLY A 80 -17.93 19.16 -9.54
C GLY A 80 -18.46 19.66 -8.20
N ARG A 81 -18.63 18.78 -7.21
CA ARG A 81 -19.04 19.18 -5.86
C ARG A 81 -17.93 19.91 -5.11
N VAL A 82 -16.68 19.49 -5.29
CA VAL A 82 -15.50 20.21 -4.75
C VAL A 82 -15.43 21.64 -5.29
N GLN A 83 -15.54 21.83 -6.62
CA GLN A 83 -15.57 23.17 -7.23
C GLN A 83 -16.72 24.02 -6.67
N LYS A 84 -17.91 23.43 -6.53
CA LYS A 84 -19.10 24.11 -6.01
C LYS A 84 -18.94 24.54 -4.55
N GLU A 85 -18.37 23.68 -3.71
CA GLU A 85 -18.16 23.97 -2.29
C GLU A 85 -17.14 25.09 -2.08
N LEU A 86 -16.01 25.03 -2.78
CA LEU A 86 -14.98 26.06 -2.70
C LEU A 86 -15.42 27.38 -3.33
N GLY A 87 -16.22 27.33 -4.40
CA GLY A 87 -16.84 28.49 -5.05
C GLY A 87 -15.85 29.53 -5.63
N ARG A 88 -14.55 29.25 -5.65
CA ARG A 88 -13.50 30.19 -6.09
C ARG A 88 -12.98 29.92 -7.49
N PHE A 89 -13.22 28.73 -8.06
CA PHE A 89 -12.80 28.40 -9.42
C PHE A 89 -13.73 27.41 -10.12
N GLU A 90 -13.70 27.43 -11.44
CA GLU A 90 -14.28 26.43 -12.33
C GLU A 90 -13.26 25.92 -13.33
N VAL A 91 -13.24 24.61 -13.57
CA VAL A 91 -12.38 24.01 -14.59
C VAL A 91 -13.01 24.15 -15.97
N LYS A 92 -12.25 24.68 -16.94
CA LYS A 92 -12.64 24.76 -18.35
C LYS A 92 -11.67 24.01 -19.24
N GLY A 93 -12.14 22.93 -19.84
CA GLY A 93 -11.39 22.19 -20.85
C GLY A 93 -11.27 22.99 -22.16
N ILE A 94 -10.11 22.91 -22.80
CA ILE A 94 -9.88 23.40 -24.17
C ILE A 94 -9.47 22.24 -25.09
N GLY A 95 -9.58 22.46 -26.41
CA GLY A 95 -9.30 21.43 -27.41
C GLY A 95 -10.36 20.33 -27.40
N ASN A 96 -9.93 19.07 -27.36
CA ASN A 96 -10.81 17.89 -27.41
C ASN A 96 -11.33 17.43 -26.04
N ILE A 97 -11.16 18.25 -25.00
CA ILE A 97 -11.65 17.94 -23.65
C ILE A 97 -13.15 18.23 -23.59
N ALA A 98 -13.93 17.26 -23.10
CA ALA A 98 -15.37 17.44 -22.91
C ALA A 98 -15.67 18.61 -21.94
N PRO A 99 -16.65 19.47 -22.24
CA PRO A 99 -16.99 20.63 -21.37
C PRO A 99 -17.34 20.26 -19.92
N GLY A 100 -17.78 19.02 -19.68
CA GLY A 100 -18.14 18.50 -18.36
C GLY A 100 -16.99 17.88 -17.57
N THR A 101 -15.74 17.95 -18.05
CA THR A 101 -14.58 17.34 -17.40
C THR A 101 -14.18 18.08 -16.13
N LYS A 102 -14.45 17.46 -14.98
CA LYS A 102 -14.18 17.97 -13.64
C LYS A 102 -13.36 17.02 -12.78
N PHE A 103 -13.15 15.77 -13.21
CA PHE A 103 -12.33 14.80 -12.48
C PHE A 103 -10.93 15.32 -12.15
N ILE A 104 -10.37 16.18 -13.03
CA ILE A 104 -9.03 16.78 -12.87
C ILE A 104 -8.90 17.59 -11.58
N THR A 105 -10.02 18.00 -10.97
CA THR A 105 -10.05 18.66 -9.66
C THR A 105 -9.53 17.75 -8.54
N VAL A 106 -9.79 16.44 -8.64
CA VAL A 106 -9.52 15.46 -7.59
C VAL A 106 -8.34 14.55 -7.96
N MET A 107 -8.14 14.31 -9.26
CA MET A 107 -7.13 13.41 -9.78
C MET A 107 -6.27 14.07 -10.85
N LYS A 108 -5.02 13.64 -10.99
CA LYS A 108 -4.15 13.86 -12.15
C LYS A 108 -4.39 12.75 -13.18
N SER A 109 -4.17 12.99 -14.47
CA SER A 109 -4.30 11.95 -15.49
C SER A 109 -3.35 12.08 -16.67
N LYS A 110 -2.81 10.93 -17.12
CA LYS A 110 -1.84 10.84 -18.22
C LYS A 110 -2.12 9.61 -19.09
N GLU A 111 -2.06 9.78 -20.40
CA GLU A 111 -2.16 8.69 -21.38
C GLU A 111 -1.06 7.65 -21.14
N THR A 112 -1.43 6.37 -21.14
CA THR A 112 -0.48 5.27 -21.15
C THR A 112 -0.07 4.98 -22.59
N GLY A 113 1.19 4.62 -22.83
CA GLY A 113 1.67 4.23 -24.17
C GLY A 113 1.10 2.90 -24.69
N GLU A 114 0.11 2.32 -24.01
CA GLU A 114 -0.46 1.00 -24.28
C GLU A 114 -1.58 1.07 -25.32
N LYS A 115 -1.84 -0.06 -26.00
CA LYS A 115 -2.97 -0.23 -26.93
C LYS A 115 -3.96 -1.27 -26.38
N PRO A 116 -5.28 -0.99 -26.35
CA PRO A 116 -5.93 0.28 -26.68
C PRO A 116 -5.51 1.41 -25.73
N LYS A 117 -5.60 2.67 -26.18
CA LYS A 117 -5.22 3.84 -25.38
C LYS A 117 -5.94 3.82 -24.05
N ARG A 118 -5.18 3.91 -22.96
CA ARG A 118 -5.70 4.05 -21.59
C ARG A 118 -5.14 5.31 -20.96
N TYR A 119 -5.77 5.73 -19.87
CA TYR A 119 -5.31 6.84 -19.07
C TYR A 119 -5.08 6.33 -17.66
N LEU A 120 -3.92 6.66 -17.12
CA LEU A 120 -3.62 6.50 -15.72
C LEU A 120 -4.29 7.63 -14.94
N TRP A 121 -4.93 7.30 -13.82
CA TRP A 121 -5.60 8.26 -12.95
C TRP A 121 -4.92 8.17 -11.59
N THR A 122 -4.44 9.31 -11.08
CA THR A 122 -3.67 9.38 -9.83
C THR A 122 -4.33 10.38 -8.91
N ILE A 123 -4.56 10.02 -7.65
CA ILE A 123 -5.09 10.96 -6.65
C ILE A 123 -4.11 12.13 -6.49
N ARG A 124 -4.61 13.36 -6.32
CA ARG A 124 -3.75 14.52 -6.04
C ARG A 124 -3.00 14.36 -4.73
N ASP A 125 -1.73 14.74 -4.72
CA ASP A 125 -0.80 14.52 -3.61
C ASP A 125 -1.32 15.19 -2.32
N GLU A 126 -1.88 16.40 -2.44
CA GLU A 126 -2.44 17.15 -1.31
C GLU A 126 -3.68 16.46 -0.72
N LEU A 127 -4.48 15.79 -1.56
CA LEU A 127 -5.63 15.00 -1.12
C LEU A 127 -5.19 13.69 -0.48
N VAL A 128 -4.18 13.01 -1.04
CA VAL A 128 -3.57 11.83 -0.41
C VAL A 128 -3.03 12.19 0.97
N GLN A 129 -2.32 13.31 1.09
CA GLN A 129 -1.80 13.79 2.36
C GLN A 129 -2.93 14.07 3.37
N ALA A 130 -4.00 14.74 2.93
CA ALA A 130 -5.17 14.99 3.79
C ALA A 130 -5.85 13.70 4.27
N ILE A 131 -5.99 12.70 3.39
CA ILE A 131 -6.53 11.37 3.75
C ILE A 131 -5.67 10.71 4.83
N LYS A 132 -4.34 10.73 4.67
CA LYS A 132 -3.37 10.16 5.63
C LYS A 132 -3.41 10.87 6.98
N GLU A 133 -3.39 12.19 6.99
CA GLU A 133 -3.38 12.98 8.23
C GLU A 133 -4.69 12.87 9.02
N LEU A 134 -5.80 12.51 8.36
CA LEU A 134 -7.08 12.27 8.99
C LEU A 134 -7.33 10.80 9.36
N ASP A 135 -6.45 9.88 8.97
CA ASP A 135 -6.71 8.43 9.00
C ASP A 135 -8.08 8.09 8.38
N PHE A 136 -8.40 8.75 7.25
CA PHE A 136 -9.78 8.85 6.76
C PHE A 136 -10.39 7.51 6.28
N PHE A 137 -9.57 6.61 5.73
CA PHE A 137 -10.03 5.25 5.38
C PHE A 137 -9.83 4.23 6.50
N GLY A 138 -9.28 4.67 7.63
CA GLY A 138 -8.91 3.85 8.77
C GLY A 138 -7.74 2.91 8.49
N SER A 139 -7.34 2.24 9.57
CA SER A 139 -6.29 1.24 9.70
C SER A 139 -6.21 0.09 8.68
N GLU A 140 -7.20 -0.08 7.81
CA GLU A 140 -7.11 -1.03 6.68
C GLU A 140 -5.96 -0.66 5.72
N GLU A 141 -5.46 0.58 5.75
CA GLU A 141 -4.33 1.02 4.92
C GLU A 141 -2.99 0.37 5.29
N ILE A 142 -2.75 0.12 6.58
CA ILE A 142 -1.46 -0.43 7.02
C ILE A 142 -1.42 -1.91 6.72
N THR A 143 -2.50 -2.64 6.98
CA THR A 143 -2.61 -4.06 6.61
C THR A 143 -2.59 -4.26 5.10
N THR A 144 -3.26 -3.41 4.31
CA THR A 144 -3.24 -3.53 2.83
C THR A 144 -1.90 -3.15 2.21
N ASN A 145 -1.26 -2.04 2.62
CA ASN A 145 0.07 -1.69 2.12
C ASN A 145 1.14 -2.68 2.55
N GLU A 146 1.07 -3.23 3.77
CA GLU A 146 2.00 -4.27 4.21
C GLU A 146 1.77 -5.57 3.43
N TYR A 147 0.52 -5.98 3.25
CA TYR A 147 0.15 -7.12 2.42
C TYR A 147 0.69 -6.98 0.98
N TYR A 148 0.49 -5.83 0.33
CA TYR A 148 1.04 -5.57 -1.00
C TYR A 148 2.58 -5.53 -1.01
N SER A 149 3.20 -5.00 0.04
CA SER A 149 4.67 -4.93 0.12
C SER A 149 5.30 -6.31 0.36
N ASP A 150 4.61 -7.20 1.08
CA ASP A 150 5.01 -8.60 1.22
C ASP A 150 4.83 -9.36 -0.09
N ASP A 151 3.72 -9.14 -0.83
CA ASP A 151 3.53 -9.67 -2.18
C ASP A 151 4.64 -9.21 -3.15
N GLU A 152 5.07 -7.94 -3.09
CA GLU A 152 6.20 -7.44 -3.90
C GLU A 152 7.51 -8.17 -3.56
N LEU A 153 7.79 -8.38 -2.27
CA LEU A 153 8.97 -9.13 -1.81
C LEU A 153 8.92 -10.59 -2.32
N ILE A 154 7.78 -11.25 -2.15
CA ILE A 154 7.56 -12.64 -2.60
C ILE A 154 7.77 -12.75 -4.11
N ASN A 155 7.12 -11.89 -4.90
CA ASN A 155 7.26 -11.88 -6.36
C ASN A 155 8.72 -11.64 -6.78
N ALA A 156 9.43 -10.73 -6.10
CA ALA A 156 10.83 -10.46 -6.39
C ALA A 156 11.75 -11.65 -6.05
N MET A 157 11.40 -12.47 -5.05
CA MET A 157 12.12 -13.70 -4.71
C MET A 157 11.87 -14.80 -5.76
N GLU A 158 10.63 -14.98 -6.19
CA GLU A 158 10.27 -16.00 -7.21
C GLU A 158 10.91 -15.70 -8.57
N ALA A 159 10.95 -14.43 -8.99
CA ALA A 159 11.53 -14.04 -10.28
C ALA A 159 13.02 -14.42 -10.43
N ASN A 160 13.76 -14.49 -9.32
CA ASN A 160 15.17 -14.84 -9.33
C ASN A 160 15.42 -16.36 -9.32
N ASN A 161 14.39 -17.19 -9.13
CA ASN A 161 14.41 -18.65 -9.23
C ASN A 161 15.56 -19.36 -8.46
N THR A 162 15.94 -18.86 -7.28
CA THR A 162 17.13 -19.34 -6.54
C THR A 162 16.87 -20.44 -5.51
N PHE A 163 15.71 -21.11 -5.54
CA PHE A 163 15.27 -22.05 -4.50
C PHE A 163 15.68 -23.50 -4.78
N ASP A 164 16.89 -23.75 -5.28
CA ASP A 164 17.27 -25.08 -5.76
C ASP A 164 17.52 -26.09 -4.63
N VAL A 165 18.03 -25.63 -3.48
CA VAL A 165 18.35 -26.48 -2.32
C VAL A 165 18.13 -25.74 -1.01
N ALA A 166 17.66 -26.45 0.03
CA ALA A 166 17.62 -25.91 1.38
C ALA A 166 19.05 -25.74 1.90
N GLN A 167 19.32 -24.59 2.49
CA GLN A 167 20.60 -24.32 3.15
C GLN A 167 20.37 -24.24 4.65
N THR A 168 21.37 -24.64 5.43
CA THR A 168 21.35 -24.42 6.88
C THR A 168 21.68 -22.96 7.16
N PHE A 169 20.85 -22.32 7.97
CA PHE A 169 21.09 -20.97 8.48
C PHE A 169 20.89 -20.97 9.99
N GLU A 170 21.72 -20.19 10.69
CA GLU A 170 21.57 -19.94 12.13
C GLU A 170 21.63 -18.44 12.36
N TYR A 171 20.89 -17.99 13.38
CA TYR A 171 20.88 -16.57 13.74
C TYR A 171 22.26 -16.11 14.17
N THR A 172 22.62 -14.92 13.70
CA THR A 172 23.88 -14.28 14.09
C THR A 172 23.72 -13.46 15.36
N GLY A 173 22.48 -13.08 15.72
CA GLY A 173 22.17 -12.34 16.94
C GLY A 173 22.68 -10.91 16.95
N GLY A 174 23.17 -10.40 15.82
CA GLY A 174 23.73 -9.06 15.70
C GLY A 174 22.75 -8.08 15.07
N ALA A 175 22.49 -6.96 15.76
CA ALA A 175 21.77 -5.84 15.19
C ALA A 175 22.45 -5.34 13.90
N LYS A 176 21.66 -5.05 12.86
CA LYS A 176 22.16 -4.51 11.59
C LYS A 176 21.86 -3.01 11.51
N PRO A 177 22.77 -2.18 10.97
CA PRO A 177 22.51 -0.76 10.86
C PRO A 177 21.30 -0.49 9.96
N LYS A 178 20.44 0.45 10.38
CA LYS A 178 19.33 0.96 9.56
C LYS A 178 19.87 1.52 8.25
N LYS A 179 19.35 1.01 7.12
CA LYS A 179 19.70 1.52 5.78
C LYS A 179 18.97 2.85 5.53
N HIS A 180 19.52 3.67 4.64
CA HIS A 180 18.84 4.87 4.19
C HIS A 180 17.55 4.51 3.45
N ALA A 181 16.51 5.28 3.74
CA ALA A 181 15.28 5.28 2.96
C ALA A 181 15.60 5.62 1.50
N THR A 182 14.89 4.97 0.59
CA THR A 182 14.87 5.32 -0.83
C THR A 182 13.59 6.10 -1.12
N GLU A 183 13.71 7.23 -1.81
CA GLU A 183 12.55 7.96 -2.30
C GLU A 183 11.82 7.11 -3.34
N VAL A 184 10.54 6.86 -3.07
CA VAL A 184 9.60 6.27 -4.01
C VAL A 184 8.54 7.30 -4.33
N LYS A 185 7.82 7.12 -5.45
CA LYS A 185 6.88 8.12 -5.98
C LYS A 185 5.81 8.60 -4.99
N ASN A 186 5.59 7.93 -3.85
CA ASN A 186 4.60 8.28 -2.83
C ASN A 186 5.11 8.18 -1.38
N GLY A 187 6.41 8.37 -1.16
CA GLY A 187 6.99 8.44 0.18
C GLY A 187 8.41 7.90 0.24
N VAL A 188 8.75 7.37 1.40
CA VAL A 188 10.02 6.70 1.65
C VAL A 188 9.81 5.21 1.77
N SER A 189 10.68 4.42 1.14
CA SER A 189 10.69 2.96 1.26
C SER A 189 12.04 2.49 1.76
N TYR A 190 12.02 1.51 2.66
CA TYR A 190 13.23 0.91 3.20
C TYR A 190 13.61 -0.36 2.42
N PRO A 191 14.85 -0.47 1.92
CA PRO A 191 15.24 -1.57 1.05
C PRO A 191 15.31 -2.91 1.81
N ARG A 192 14.50 -3.86 1.35
CA ARG A 192 14.44 -5.25 1.84
C ARG A 192 15.48 -6.14 1.13
N SER A 193 16.08 -7.08 1.86
CA SER A 193 17.07 -8.00 1.33
C SER A 193 16.47 -9.37 1.05
N LYS A 194 16.46 -9.78 -0.22
CA LYS A 194 16.05 -11.14 -0.62
C LYS A 194 16.86 -12.23 0.10
N GLY A 195 18.13 -11.95 0.38
CA GLY A 195 19.01 -12.87 1.11
C GLY A 195 18.55 -13.08 2.55
N VAL A 196 18.14 -12.02 3.23
CA VAL A 196 17.63 -12.08 4.62
C VAL A 196 16.34 -12.90 4.66
N SER A 197 15.39 -12.63 3.77
CA SER A 197 14.17 -13.41 3.67
C SER A 197 14.44 -14.88 3.37
N LYS A 198 15.36 -15.17 2.44
CA LYS A 198 15.74 -16.55 2.10
C LYS A 198 16.38 -17.28 3.28
N ASN A 199 17.24 -16.60 4.05
CA ASN A 199 17.87 -17.15 5.25
C ASN A 199 16.83 -17.52 6.32
N ALA A 200 15.81 -16.67 6.53
CA ALA A 200 14.72 -16.96 7.45
C ALA A 200 13.90 -18.19 6.99
N LEU A 201 13.56 -18.29 5.70
CA LEU A 201 12.88 -19.47 5.16
C LEU A 201 13.72 -20.75 5.28
N ASN A 202 15.03 -20.65 5.05
CA ASN A 202 16.00 -21.73 5.25
C ASN A 202 16.03 -22.18 6.72
N LYS A 203 16.06 -21.24 7.67
CA LYS A 203 16.02 -21.53 9.12
C LYS A 203 14.75 -22.29 9.52
N ALA A 204 13.61 -21.90 8.95
CA ALA A 204 12.33 -22.56 9.15
C ALA A 204 12.20 -23.91 8.41
N GLY A 205 13.20 -24.32 7.62
CA GLY A 205 13.14 -25.51 6.80
C GLY A 205 11.99 -25.48 5.79
N TYR A 206 11.59 -24.27 5.35
CA TYR A 206 10.42 -24.04 4.48
C TYR A 206 9.12 -24.61 5.06
N ARG A 207 8.96 -24.58 6.38
CA ARG A 207 7.71 -24.91 7.09
C ARG A 207 7.08 -23.63 7.64
N CYS A 208 5.77 -23.68 7.90
CA CYS A 208 5.10 -22.60 8.61
C CYS A 208 5.53 -22.64 10.08
N GLU A 209 5.90 -21.49 10.63
CA GLU A 209 6.36 -21.39 12.02
C GLU A 209 5.21 -21.19 13.01
N VAL A 210 4.01 -20.82 12.54
CA VAL A 210 2.79 -20.86 13.36
C VAL A 210 2.39 -22.31 13.67
N ASP A 211 2.49 -23.20 12.69
CA ASP A 211 2.33 -24.64 12.86
C ASP A 211 3.07 -25.37 11.73
N GLY A 212 4.06 -26.19 12.10
CA GLY A 212 4.89 -26.93 11.17
C GLY A 212 4.15 -28.01 10.36
N GLU A 213 2.94 -28.36 10.77
CA GLU A 213 2.07 -29.34 10.11
C GLU A 213 1.02 -28.69 9.18
N HIS A 214 0.97 -27.35 9.12
CA HIS A 214 0.08 -26.68 8.18
C HIS A 214 0.36 -27.09 6.73
N PRO A 215 -0.69 -27.35 5.93
CA PRO A 215 -0.53 -27.78 4.56
C PRO A 215 0.17 -26.70 3.73
N THR A 216 1.16 -27.13 2.96
CA THR A 216 1.87 -26.34 1.95
C THR A 216 1.99 -27.17 0.67
N PHE A 217 2.41 -26.53 -0.42
CA PHE A 217 2.67 -27.21 -1.69
C PHE A 217 4.14 -27.11 -2.08
N ARG A 218 4.59 -27.98 -2.99
CA ARG A 218 5.94 -27.90 -3.55
C ARG A 218 6.03 -26.77 -4.57
N ARG A 219 7.15 -26.05 -4.55
CA ARG A 219 7.46 -25.03 -5.56
C ARG A 219 7.55 -25.65 -6.95
N ARG A 220 7.09 -24.95 -7.99
CA ARG A 220 7.00 -25.49 -9.36
C ARG A 220 8.33 -26.03 -9.89
N ASN A 221 9.42 -25.34 -9.59
CA ASN A 221 10.76 -25.66 -10.09
C ASN A 221 11.75 -25.98 -8.96
N SER A 222 11.26 -26.44 -7.80
CA SER A 222 12.12 -26.68 -6.64
C SER A 222 11.58 -27.82 -5.77
N PRO A 223 12.47 -28.62 -5.15
CA PRO A 223 12.07 -29.67 -4.24
C PRO A 223 11.57 -29.13 -2.89
N LEU A 224 11.60 -27.82 -2.66
CA LEU A 224 11.25 -27.19 -1.39
C LEU A 224 9.75 -26.90 -1.30
N ASN A 225 9.25 -26.86 -0.07
CA ASN A 225 7.89 -26.39 0.19
C ASN A 225 7.81 -24.88 -0.05
N TYR A 226 6.61 -24.43 -0.39
CA TYR A 226 6.29 -23.02 -0.55
C TYR A 226 5.80 -22.45 0.78
N THR A 227 6.54 -21.47 1.27
CA THR A 227 6.19 -20.59 2.39
C THR A 227 6.60 -19.16 2.04
N GLU A 228 5.93 -18.21 2.69
CA GLU A 228 6.02 -16.77 2.46
C GLU A 228 6.75 -16.12 3.64
N PRO A 229 7.84 -15.36 3.39
CA PRO A 229 8.52 -14.63 4.44
C PRO A 229 7.68 -13.39 4.80
N HIS A 230 7.52 -13.15 6.10
CA HIS A 230 6.76 -12.03 6.61
C HIS A 230 7.53 -11.34 7.74
N HIS A 231 7.62 -10.00 7.71
CA HIS A 231 8.29 -9.25 8.78
C HIS A 231 7.34 -9.12 9.98
N ILE A 232 7.73 -9.67 11.14
CA ILE A 232 6.92 -9.68 12.36
C ILE A 232 6.66 -8.25 12.82
N VAL A 233 7.70 -7.45 13.06
CA VAL A 233 7.57 -5.99 13.17
C VAL A 233 7.58 -5.42 11.75
N PRO A 234 6.49 -4.79 11.31
CA PRO A 234 6.37 -4.42 9.90
C PRO A 234 7.40 -3.38 9.44
N MET A 235 7.87 -3.53 8.20
CA MET A 235 8.85 -2.62 7.60
C MET A 235 8.35 -1.17 7.48
N SER A 236 7.03 -0.96 7.47
CA SER A 236 6.39 0.37 7.50
C SER A 236 6.76 1.17 8.76
N ARG A 237 7.14 0.47 9.84
CA ARG A 237 7.50 1.03 11.14
C ARG A 237 9.00 1.18 11.35
N GLN A 238 9.80 1.06 10.29
CA GLN A 238 11.26 1.20 10.36
C GLN A 238 11.73 2.56 10.92
N ASP A 239 10.90 3.59 10.90
CA ASP A 239 11.19 4.88 11.53
C ASP A 239 11.10 4.89 13.05
N ASP A 240 10.40 3.93 13.65
CA ASP A 240 10.31 3.80 15.10
C ASP A 240 11.56 3.13 15.72
N PHE A 241 12.47 2.64 14.88
CA PHE A 241 13.66 1.87 15.29
C PHE A 241 14.96 2.48 14.73
N ASN A 242 16.01 2.46 15.56
CA ASN A 242 17.37 2.87 15.17
C ASN A 242 18.16 1.74 14.48
N THR A 243 17.69 0.50 14.61
CA THR A 243 18.25 -0.71 13.98
C THR A 243 17.43 -1.08 12.74
N SER A 244 18.00 -1.87 11.84
CA SER A 244 17.27 -2.41 10.68
C SER A 244 16.22 -3.42 11.13
N LEU A 245 14.98 -3.26 10.64
CA LEU A 245 13.93 -4.28 10.74
C LEU A 245 14.11 -5.41 9.70
N ASP A 246 14.91 -5.19 8.67
CA ASP A 246 15.29 -6.19 7.66
C ASP A 246 16.41 -7.12 8.18
N VAL A 247 16.06 -7.93 9.20
CA VAL A 247 16.93 -8.93 9.86
C VAL A 247 16.20 -10.27 9.96
N GLU A 248 16.95 -11.38 9.95
CA GLU A 248 16.38 -12.73 9.90
C GLU A 248 15.52 -13.05 11.13
N GLU A 249 15.89 -12.52 12.30
CA GLU A 249 15.16 -12.66 13.56
C GLU A 249 13.78 -11.99 13.55
N ASN A 250 13.58 -11.00 12.66
CA ASN A 250 12.31 -10.31 12.48
C ASN A 250 11.48 -10.88 11.31
N ILE A 251 11.93 -11.94 10.64
CA ILE A 251 11.18 -12.59 9.56
C ILE A 251 10.69 -13.95 10.02
N ILE A 252 9.40 -14.19 9.83
CA ILE A 252 8.73 -15.47 10.07
C ILE A 252 8.35 -16.13 8.73
N SER A 253 8.51 -17.45 8.65
CA SER A 253 8.06 -18.27 7.52
C SER A 253 6.61 -18.70 7.73
N LEU A 254 5.70 -18.29 6.84
CA LEU A 254 4.27 -18.58 6.94
C LEU A 254 3.77 -19.40 5.74
N CYS A 255 2.75 -20.24 5.94
CA CYS A 255 1.98 -20.75 4.80
C CYS A 255 1.05 -19.64 4.28
N CYS A 256 0.56 -19.78 3.04
CA CYS A 256 -0.31 -18.78 2.40
C CYS A 256 -1.56 -18.44 3.25
N ASN A 257 -2.09 -19.42 4.00
CA ASN A 257 -3.25 -19.20 4.86
C ASN A 257 -2.91 -18.35 6.08
N CYS A 258 -1.84 -18.68 6.81
CA CYS A 258 -1.41 -17.89 7.96
C CYS A 258 -0.97 -16.49 7.56
N HIS A 259 -0.27 -16.35 6.44
CA HIS A 259 0.15 -15.04 5.94
C HIS A 259 -1.05 -14.17 5.54
N LYS A 260 -2.09 -14.74 4.91
CA LYS A 260 -3.33 -14.00 4.66
C LYS A 260 -4.11 -13.72 5.93
N GLN A 261 -4.15 -14.65 6.87
CA GLN A 261 -4.87 -14.51 8.13
C GLN A 261 -4.27 -13.39 8.98
N ILE A 262 -2.94 -13.27 9.04
CA ILE A 262 -2.30 -12.25 9.87
C ILE A 262 -2.60 -10.83 9.38
N HIS A 263 -2.80 -10.66 8.07
CA HIS A 263 -3.12 -9.37 7.45
C HIS A 263 -4.62 -9.07 7.37
N LEU A 264 -5.44 -10.07 7.07
CA LEU A 264 -6.85 -9.89 6.65
C LEU A 264 -7.86 -10.67 7.50
N GLY A 265 -7.39 -11.65 8.27
CA GLY A 265 -8.24 -12.58 8.98
C GLY A 265 -8.69 -12.06 10.34
N GLN A 266 -9.90 -12.44 10.75
CA GLN A 266 -10.33 -12.27 12.15
C GLN A 266 -9.53 -13.20 13.07
N GLY A 267 -9.30 -12.77 14.32
CA GLY A 267 -8.57 -13.55 15.32
C GLY A 267 -7.06 -13.64 15.04
N TYR A 268 -6.51 -12.74 14.21
CA TYR A 268 -5.07 -12.69 13.98
C TYR A 268 -4.30 -12.31 15.25
N GLU A 269 -4.92 -11.62 16.20
CA GLU A 269 -4.27 -11.22 17.45
C GLU A 269 -3.75 -12.42 18.26
N GLU A 270 -4.49 -13.53 18.29
CA GLU A 270 -4.06 -14.76 18.97
C GLU A 270 -2.83 -15.38 18.28
N MET A 271 -2.81 -15.35 16.94
CA MET A 271 -1.67 -15.80 16.14
C MET A 271 -0.45 -14.90 16.37
N LEU A 272 -0.66 -13.58 16.37
CA LEU A 272 0.40 -12.58 16.56
C LEU A 272 0.98 -12.65 17.98
N GLU A 273 0.14 -12.88 19.00
CA GLU A 273 0.57 -13.10 20.38
C GLU A 273 1.44 -14.36 20.51
N LYS A 274 1.06 -15.45 19.85
CA LYS A 274 1.89 -16.66 19.80
C LYS A 274 3.26 -16.36 19.17
N ILE A 275 3.27 -15.74 17.99
CA ILE A 275 4.50 -15.37 17.28
C ILE A 275 5.38 -14.47 18.15
N TYR A 276 4.80 -13.46 18.79
CA TYR A 276 5.53 -12.55 19.68
C TYR A 276 6.19 -13.29 20.83
N ASN A 277 5.46 -14.19 21.50
CA ASN A 277 6.00 -14.93 22.63
C ASN A 277 7.18 -15.84 22.25
N GLU A 278 7.18 -16.39 21.04
CA GLU A 278 8.28 -17.19 20.50
C GLU A 278 9.47 -16.34 20.04
N ARG A 279 9.27 -15.05 19.73
CA ARG A 279 10.25 -14.20 19.04
C ARG A 279 10.81 -13.04 19.87
N LYS A 280 10.13 -12.61 20.93
CA LYS A 280 10.49 -11.39 21.70
C LYS A 280 11.94 -11.34 22.16
N GLU A 281 12.51 -12.46 22.63
CA GLU A 281 13.90 -12.49 23.08
C GLU A 281 14.89 -12.37 21.90
N LEU A 282 14.57 -12.98 20.75
CA LEU A 282 15.39 -12.88 19.53
C LEU A 282 15.34 -11.46 18.94
N LEU A 283 14.16 -10.84 18.91
CA LEU A 283 13.98 -9.44 18.49
C LEU A 283 14.79 -8.50 19.37
N LYS A 284 14.71 -8.70 20.70
CA LYS A 284 15.45 -7.90 21.67
C LYS A 284 16.98 -8.04 21.50
N GLN A 285 17.47 -9.24 21.17
CA GLN A 285 18.90 -9.47 20.89
C GLN A 285 19.41 -8.64 19.71
N VAL A 286 18.58 -8.40 18.70
CA VAL A 286 18.92 -7.56 17.53
C VAL A 286 18.50 -6.09 17.67
N ALA A 287 18.27 -5.64 18.91
CA ALA A 287 17.89 -4.29 19.29
C ALA A 287 16.52 -3.82 18.74
N ILE A 288 15.60 -4.76 18.52
CA ILE A 288 14.18 -4.49 18.22
C ILE A 288 13.39 -4.73 19.51
N ASP A 289 13.22 -3.68 20.31
CA ASP A 289 12.45 -3.72 21.56
C ASP A 289 11.03 -3.19 21.32
N ILE A 290 10.03 -4.06 21.45
CA ILE A 290 8.63 -3.75 21.18
C ILE A 290 7.75 -4.57 22.13
N SER A 291 6.67 -3.97 22.67
CA SER A 291 5.69 -4.70 23.47
C SER A 291 4.65 -5.40 22.58
N LEU A 292 3.94 -6.40 23.13
CA LEU A 292 2.85 -7.05 22.40
C LEU A 292 1.75 -6.05 22.02
N GLU A 293 1.43 -5.11 22.91
CA GLU A 293 0.42 -4.09 22.68
C GLU A 293 0.81 -3.16 21.52
N ASP A 294 2.07 -2.73 21.47
CA ASP A 294 2.60 -1.90 20.38
C ASP A 294 2.64 -2.67 19.06
N LEU A 295 3.00 -3.96 19.09
CA LEU A 295 2.99 -4.83 17.92
C LEU A 295 1.56 -5.00 17.38
N ILE A 296 0.59 -5.32 18.23
CA ILE A 296 -0.83 -5.38 17.85
C ILE A 296 -1.29 -4.03 17.29
N ARG A 297 -0.86 -2.91 17.89
CA ARG A 297 -1.20 -1.58 17.40
C ARG A 297 -0.68 -1.34 15.98
N TYR A 298 0.52 -1.81 15.65
CA TYR A 298 1.07 -1.73 14.30
C TYR A 298 0.22 -2.48 13.28
N TYR A 299 -0.21 -3.71 13.58
CA TYR A 299 -1.11 -4.48 12.70
C TYR A 299 -2.52 -3.90 12.64
N LYS A 300 -2.98 -3.25 13.72
CA LYS A 300 -4.23 -2.47 13.74
C LYS A 300 -4.11 -1.13 13.05
N GLY A 301 -2.99 -0.82 12.39
CA GLY A 301 -2.80 0.45 11.71
C GLY A 301 -2.94 1.70 12.59
N GLN A 302 -2.80 1.57 13.91
CA GLN A 302 -2.97 2.67 14.86
C GLN A 302 -1.60 3.32 15.13
N ASN A 303 -1.54 4.67 15.14
CA ASN A 303 -0.36 5.40 15.56
C ASN A 303 -0.36 5.62 17.08
N ARG A 304 0.83 5.87 17.66
CA ARG A 304 1.01 6.23 19.09
C ARG A 304 0.29 7.52 19.44
#